data_AF-A0A2G9GZ64-F1
#
_entry.id   AF-A0A2G9GZ64-F1
#
_cell.length_a   1.000
_cell.length_b   1.000
_cell.length_c   1.000
_cell.angle_alpha   90.00
_cell.angle_beta   90.00
_cell.angle_gamma   90.00
#
_symmetry.space_group_name_H-M   'P 1'
#
loop_
_entity.id
_entity.type
_entity.pdbx_description
1 polymer ?
#
loop_
_entity_poly.entity_id
_entity_poly.type
_entity_poly.pdbx_seq_one_letter_code
_entity_poly.pdbx_strand_id
1 'polypeptide(L)'
;MDNLGQIGKALGYPTKSITTFVSLVSIWNYLGKVSSGFASEIFLAKYKFPRPLMLTLVLLLSCSGHLLIAFGVPNSLYVASVIIGFCFGAQWTIIFTIISEIFGLKYYSTLYSLAGAASPLAAYILNVRITGHLYDREAMKQMAAKGLVRKEGEDLTCIGVQCYKMAFLIMTGTTMIGCIVSCIMVIRTRKFYTGDIYKKYREQGNLER
;
A
#
# COMPACT_ATOMS: atom_id res chain seq x y z
N MET A 1 -5.31 -0.80 5.43
CA MET A 1 -4.88 -0.41 6.79
C MET A 1 -6.07 -0.29 7.74
N ASP A 2 -7.22 0.13 7.25
CA ASP A 2 -8.41 0.49 8.03
C ASP A 2 -9.01 -0.64 8.89
N ASN A 3 -8.82 -1.90 8.50
CA ASN A 3 -9.42 -3.05 9.20
C ASN A 3 -8.46 -3.80 10.10
N LEU A 4 -7.28 -3.25 10.42
CA LEU A 4 -6.25 -3.96 11.19
C LEU A 4 -6.78 -4.46 12.55
N GLY A 5 -7.68 -3.69 13.17
CA GLY A 5 -8.36 -4.08 14.40
C GLY A 5 -9.23 -5.33 14.25
N GLN A 6 -10.05 -5.40 13.19
CA GLN A 6 -10.89 -6.56 12.91
C GLN A 6 -10.07 -7.77 12.49
N ILE A 7 -9.04 -7.57 11.66
CA ILE A 7 -8.11 -8.63 11.23
C ILE A 7 -7.40 -9.24 12.45
N GLY A 8 -6.89 -8.40 13.35
CA GLY A 8 -6.25 -8.86 14.57
C GLY A 8 -7.18 -9.69 15.46
N LYS A 9 -8.44 -9.24 15.62
CA LYS A 9 -9.46 -10.00 16.37
C LYS A 9 -9.78 -11.34 15.71
N ALA A 10 -10.00 -11.35 14.39
CA ALA A 10 -10.30 -12.57 13.64
C ALA A 10 -9.17 -13.60 13.73
N LEU A 11 -7.91 -13.15 13.76
CA LEU A 11 -6.74 -14.01 13.94
C LEU A 11 -6.48 -14.43 15.40
N GLY A 12 -7.30 -13.98 16.35
CA GLY A 12 -7.19 -14.36 17.76
C GLY A 12 -6.13 -13.59 18.56
N TYR A 13 -5.65 -12.44 18.07
CA TYR A 13 -4.70 -11.62 18.82
C TYR A 13 -5.38 -10.87 19.98
N PRO A 14 -4.72 -10.73 21.13
CA PRO A 14 -5.23 -9.92 22.23
C PRO A 14 -5.25 -8.44 21.85
N THR A 15 -6.21 -7.69 22.39
CA THR A 15 -6.42 -6.26 22.08
C THR A 15 -5.15 -5.42 22.24
N LYS A 16 -4.31 -5.74 23.23
CA LYS A 16 -3.01 -5.07 23.46
C LYS A 16 -2.01 -5.26 22.30
N SER A 17 -1.99 -6.44 21.69
CA SER A 17 -1.15 -6.69 20.50
C SER A 17 -1.71 -5.95 19.28
N ILE A 18 -3.03 -5.89 19.15
CA ILE A 18 -3.70 -5.18 18.05
C ILE A 18 -3.37 -3.69 18.08
N THR A 19 -3.45 -3.03 19.24
CA THR A 19 -3.06 -1.62 19.37
C THR A 19 -1.58 -1.42 19.06
N THR A 20 -0.72 -2.35 19.46
CA THR A 20 0.71 -2.35 19.10
C THR A 20 0.91 -2.43 17.58
N PHE A 21 0.15 -3.27 16.87
CA PHE A 21 0.22 -3.36 15.41
C PHE A 21 -0.18 -2.05 14.73
N VAL A 22 -1.21 -1.36 15.23
CA VAL A 22 -1.61 -0.04 14.73
C VAL A 22 -0.47 0.96 14.92
N SER A 23 0.16 0.99 16.10
CA SER A 23 1.31 1.86 16.36
C SER A 23 2.51 1.53 15.46
N LEU A 24 2.82 0.25 15.25
CA LEU A 24 3.89 -0.19 14.34
C LEU A 24 3.65 0.29 12.91
N VAL A 25 2.43 0.14 12.40
CA VAL A 25 2.09 0.64 11.06
C VAL A 25 2.36 2.14 10.95
N SER A 26 2.00 2.94 11.96
CA SER A 26 2.27 4.39 11.96
C SER A 26 3.76 4.72 12.00
N ILE A 27 4.54 4.03 12.85
CA ILE A 27 5.99 4.22 12.96
C ILE A 27 6.67 3.88 11.62
N TRP A 28 6.35 2.70 11.07
CA TRP A 28 6.94 2.26 9.82
C TRP A 28 6.44 3.06 8.63
N ASN A 29 5.22 3.61 8.67
CA ASN A 29 4.76 4.59 7.67
C ASN A 29 5.64 5.84 7.65
N TYR A 30 5.92 6.40 8.82
CA TYR A 30 6.81 7.55 8.93
C TYR A 30 8.21 7.22 8.43
N LEU A 31 8.80 6.11 8.90
CA LEU A 31 10.13 5.67 8.46
C LEU A 31 10.18 5.39 6.96
N GLY A 32 9.13 4.78 6.40
CA GLY A 32 8.98 4.55 4.96
C GLY A 32 9.05 5.85 4.18
N LYS A 33 8.30 6.88 4.61
CA LYS A 33 8.31 8.20 3.96
C LYS A 33 9.69 8.85 3.96
N VAL A 34 10.34 8.85 5.12
CA VAL A 34 11.65 9.50 5.31
C VAL A 34 12.72 8.75 4.51
N SER A 35 12.83 7.44 4.71
CA SER A 35 13.86 6.61 4.08
C SER A 35 13.73 6.58 2.56
N SER A 36 12.53 6.44 2.00
CA SER A 36 12.35 6.44 0.55
C SER A 36 12.67 7.78 -0.08
N GLY A 37 12.42 8.89 0.63
CA GLY A 37 12.77 10.23 0.16
C GLY A 37 14.28 10.34 -0.05
N PHE A 38 15.05 10.12 1.01
CA PHE A 38 16.53 10.16 0.93
C PHE A 38 17.09 9.10 0.00
N ALA A 39 16.62 7.85 0.11
CA ALA A 39 17.08 6.77 -0.75
C ALA A 39 16.84 7.10 -2.22
N SER A 40 15.68 7.66 -2.58
CA SER A 40 15.37 7.96 -3.98
C SER A 40 16.26 9.05 -4.57
N GLU A 41 16.65 10.06 -3.78
CA GLU A 41 17.67 11.03 -4.21
C GLU A 41 19.04 10.37 -4.39
N ILE A 42 19.49 9.58 -3.41
CA ILE A 42 20.81 8.93 -3.45
C ILE A 42 20.90 7.97 -4.65
N PHE A 43 19.86 7.16 -4.87
CA PHE A 43 19.82 6.20 -5.96
C PHE A 43 19.75 6.89 -7.33
N LEU A 44 19.01 8.00 -7.44
CA LEU A 44 18.98 8.80 -8.66
C LEU A 44 20.34 9.46 -8.93
N ALA A 45 20.91 10.16 -7.94
CA ALA A 45 22.15 10.91 -8.11
C ALA A 45 23.38 10.02 -8.36
N LYS A 46 23.50 8.91 -7.64
CA LYS A 46 24.67 8.02 -7.71
C LYS A 46 24.56 6.94 -8.78
N TYR A 47 23.36 6.42 -9.03
CA TYR A 47 23.17 5.25 -9.89
C TYR A 47 22.24 5.50 -11.09
N LYS A 48 21.74 6.73 -11.28
CA LYS A 48 20.72 7.08 -12.30
C LYS A 48 19.52 6.14 -12.28
N PHE A 49 19.19 5.66 -11.09
CA PHE A 49 18.15 4.65 -10.91
C PHE A 49 16.76 5.30 -11.07
N PRO A 50 15.90 4.84 -11.99
CA PRO A 50 14.59 5.45 -12.20
C PRO A 50 13.71 5.33 -10.94
N ARG A 51 13.12 6.44 -10.48
CA ARG A 51 12.20 6.41 -9.34
C ARG A 51 10.97 5.50 -9.55
N PRO A 52 10.38 5.40 -10.76
CA PRO A 52 9.33 4.42 -11.03
C PRO A 52 9.78 2.95 -10.82
N LEU A 53 11.08 2.67 -10.93
CA LEU A 53 11.61 1.34 -10.65
C LEU A 53 11.67 1.09 -9.14
N MET A 54 12.01 2.11 -8.34
CA MET A 54 11.92 2.03 -6.88
C MET A 54 10.47 1.80 -6.43
N LEU A 55 9.51 2.50 -7.03
CA LEU A 55 8.09 2.28 -6.78
C LEU A 55 7.70 0.82 -7.04
N THR A 56 8.19 0.24 -8.14
CA THR A 56 7.95 -1.18 -8.46
C THR A 56 8.50 -2.11 -7.39
N LEU A 57 9.72 -1.88 -6.90
CA LEU A 57 10.32 -2.67 -5.83
C LEU A 57 9.51 -2.56 -4.51
N VAL A 58 9.03 -1.36 -4.18
CA VAL A 58 8.17 -1.16 -3.00
C VAL A 58 6.84 -1.89 -3.15
N LEU A 59 6.21 -1.87 -4.32
CA LEU A 59 4.97 -2.60 -4.57
C LEU A 59 5.16 -4.12 -4.49
N LEU A 60 6.27 -4.64 -5.05
CA LEU A 60 6.62 -6.06 -4.93
C LEU A 60 6.87 -6.47 -3.47
N LEU A 61 7.53 -5.61 -2.69
CA LEU A 61 7.71 -5.83 -1.25
C LEU A 61 6.35 -5.82 -0.52
N SER A 62 5.43 -4.92 -0.88
CA SER A 62 4.08 -4.87 -0.31
C SER A 62 3.29 -6.17 -0.56
N CYS A 63 3.46 -6.79 -1.73
CA CYS A 63 2.87 -8.10 -2.03
C CYS A 63 3.28 -9.17 -1.01
N SER A 64 4.54 -9.17 -0.54
CA SER A 64 4.99 -10.11 0.50
C SER A 64 4.23 -9.91 1.82
N GLY A 65 3.98 -8.65 2.20
CA GLY A 65 3.18 -8.32 3.38
C GLY A 65 1.73 -8.79 3.27
N HIS A 66 1.10 -8.61 2.11
CA HIS A 66 -0.25 -9.12 1.85
C HIS A 66 -0.33 -10.64 1.89
N LEU A 67 0.64 -11.33 1.27
CA LEU A 67 0.70 -12.79 1.25
C LEU A 67 0.95 -13.38 2.63
N LEU A 68 1.79 -12.74 3.46
CA LEU A 68 2.03 -13.17 4.84
C LEU A 68 0.72 -13.24 5.64
N ILE A 69 -0.15 -12.24 5.51
CA ILE A 69 -1.46 -12.25 6.16
C ILE A 69 -2.39 -13.30 5.54
N ALA A 70 -2.38 -13.46 4.22
CA ALA A 70 -3.22 -14.44 3.53
C ALA A 70 -2.90 -15.90 3.92
N PHE A 71 -1.64 -16.21 4.19
CA PHE A 71 -1.21 -17.54 4.60
C PHE A 71 -1.26 -17.79 6.11
N GLY A 72 -1.41 -16.73 6.91
CA GLY A 72 -1.68 -16.87 8.35
C GLY A 72 -0.57 -17.54 9.16
N VAL A 73 0.69 -17.34 8.77
CA VAL A 73 1.87 -17.83 9.49
C VAL A 73 1.87 -17.26 10.94
N PRO A 74 2.38 -17.98 11.96
CA PRO A 74 2.50 -17.41 13.31
C PRO A 74 3.24 -16.07 13.29
N ASN A 75 2.74 -15.08 14.03
CA ASN A 75 3.28 -13.70 14.06
C ASN A 75 3.28 -12.97 12.71
N SER A 76 2.58 -13.48 11.69
CA SER A 76 2.46 -12.84 10.38
C SER A 76 1.94 -11.41 10.45
N LEU A 77 1.00 -11.12 11.36
CA LEU A 77 0.42 -9.79 11.48
C LEU A 77 1.44 -8.75 11.96
N TYR A 78 2.36 -9.11 12.86
CA TYR A 78 3.46 -8.23 13.29
C TYR A 78 4.36 -7.87 12.12
N VAL A 79 4.87 -8.88 11.42
CA VAL A 79 5.80 -8.71 10.28
C VAL A 79 5.10 -7.96 9.13
N ALA A 80 3.85 -8.31 8.84
CA ALA A 80 3.08 -7.66 7.81
C ALA A 80 2.77 -6.19 8.15
N SER A 81 2.49 -5.86 9.41
CA SER A 81 2.32 -4.46 9.86
C SER A 81 3.56 -3.62 9.60
N VAL A 82 4.75 -4.18 9.86
CA VAL A 82 6.04 -3.52 9.57
C VAL A 82 6.21 -3.30 8.06
N ILE A 83 6.07 -4.36 7.26
CA ILE A 83 6.28 -4.33 5.80
C ILE A 83 5.26 -3.40 5.13
N ILE A 84 3.97 -3.59 5.40
CA ILE A 84 2.89 -2.81 4.77
C ILE A 84 2.96 -1.36 5.23
N GLY A 85 3.24 -1.10 6.52
CA GLY A 85 3.43 0.26 7.04
C GLY A 85 4.54 0.99 6.29
N PHE A 86 5.72 0.37 6.18
CA PHE A 86 6.86 0.91 5.43
C PHE A 86 6.53 1.15 3.97
N CYS A 87 5.97 0.16 3.27
CA CYS A 87 5.65 0.26 1.85
C CYS A 87 4.61 1.36 1.58
N PHE A 88 3.59 1.48 2.42
CA PHE A 88 2.57 2.53 2.29
C PHE A 88 3.19 3.93 2.44
N GLY A 89 4.13 4.09 3.38
CA GLY A 89 4.85 5.35 3.55
C GLY A 89 5.73 5.68 2.35
N ALA A 90 6.54 4.71 1.92
CA ALA A 90 7.45 4.86 0.80
C ALA A 90 6.73 5.15 -0.52
N GLN A 91 5.60 4.48 -0.77
CA GLN A 91 4.81 4.64 -1.98
C GLN A 91 4.33 6.09 -2.16
N TRP A 92 3.80 6.72 -1.11
CA TRP A 92 3.35 8.12 -1.18
C TRP A 92 4.49 9.08 -1.50
N THR A 93 5.62 8.96 -0.79
CA THR A 93 6.79 9.80 -1.05
C THR A 93 7.30 9.64 -2.48
N ILE A 94 7.43 8.41 -2.96
CA ILE A 94 7.92 8.16 -4.32
C ILE A 94 6.94 8.70 -5.37
N ILE A 95 5.62 8.55 -5.16
CA ILE A 95 4.60 9.11 -6.06
C ILE A 95 4.72 10.64 -6.13
N PHE A 96 4.88 11.32 -4.98
CA PHE A 96 5.07 12.77 -4.96
C PHE A 96 6.25 13.21 -5.81
N THR A 97 7.40 12.58 -5.61
CA THR A 97 8.62 12.93 -6.35
C THR A 97 8.50 12.62 -7.83
N ILE A 98 7.88 11.50 -8.20
CA ILE A 98 7.64 11.15 -9.60
C ILE A 98 6.75 12.18 -10.31
N ILE A 99 5.66 12.62 -9.66
CA ILE A 99 4.73 13.59 -10.26
C ILE A 99 5.44 14.91 -10.51
N SER A 100 6.16 15.44 -9.52
CA SER A 100 6.89 16.70 -9.67
C SER A 100 8.04 16.61 -10.67
N GLU A 101 8.71 15.45 -10.76
CA GLU A 101 9.85 15.25 -11.65
C GLU A 101 9.42 15.12 -13.12
N ILE A 102 8.40 14.31 -13.40
CA ILE A 102 7.97 14.00 -14.77
C ILE A 102 7.08 15.10 -15.35
N PHE A 103 6.12 15.60 -14.57
CA PHE A 103 5.10 16.54 -15.06
C PHE A 103 5.39 18.00 -14.69
N GLY A 104 6.39 18.22 -13.83
CA GLY A 104 6.74 19.56 -13.34
C GLY A 104 5.75 20.08 -12.30
N LEU A 105 6.03 21.29 -11.81
CA LEU A 105 5.27 21.89 -10.70
C LEU A 105 3.99 22.61 -11.15
N LYS A 106 3.87 22.97 -12.44
CA LYS A 106 2.76 23.79 -12.97
C LYS A 106 1.36 23.23 -12.69
N TYR A 107 1.18 21.91 -12.80
CA TYR A 107 -0.09 21.23 -12.53
C TYR A 107 0.03 20.18 -11.41
N TYR A 108 1.06 20.30 -10.57
CA TYR A 108 1.36 19.32 -9.52
C TYR A 108 0.16 19.09 -8.60
N SER A 109 -0.44 20.16 -8.10
CA SER A 109 -1.59 20.09 -7.18
C SER A 109 -2.79 19.37 -7.78
N THR A 110 -3.07 19.57 -9.07
CA THR A 110 -4.17 18.89 -9.77
C THR A 110 -3.88 17.40 -9.94
N LEU A 111 -2.69 17.05 -10.43
CA LEU A 111 -2.28 15.65 -10.61
C LEU A 111 -2.25 14.89 -9.29
N TYR A 112 -1.72 15.52 -8.25
CA TYR A 112 -1.73 14.97 -6.90
C TYR A 112 -3.16 14.80 -6.37
N SER A 113 -4.03 15.79 -6.51
CA SER A 113 -5.42 15.68 -6.03
C SER A 113 -6.17 14.55 -6.73
N LEU A 114 -5.92 14.35 -8.02
CA LEU A 114 -6.49 13.22 -8.78
C LEU A 114 -6.00 11.86 -8.24
N ALA A 115 -4.69 11.74 -7.96
CA ALA A 115 -4.13 10.55 -7.33
C ALA A 115 -4.69 10.34 -5.91
N GLY A 116 -4.89 11.41 -5.15
CA GLY A 116 -5.54 11.42 -3.85
C GLY A 116 -6.98 10.92 -3.91
N ALA A 117 -7.76 11.37 -4.90
CA ALA A 117 -9.15 10.95 -5.12
C ALA A 117 -9.31 9.47 -5.46
N ALA A 118 -8.28 8.82 -6.01
CA ALA A 118 -8.28 7.37 -6.21
C ALA A 118 -8.30 6.58 -4.88
N SER A 119 -7.79 7.17 -3.78
CA SER A 119 -7.72 6.52 -2.46
C SER A 119 -9.10 6.20 -1.85
N PRO A 120 -10.04 7.15 -1.72
CA PRO A 120 -11.39 6.84 -1.21
C PRO A 120 -12.16 5.89 -2.13
N LEU A 121 -11.98 5.98 -3.46
CA LEU A 121 -12.58 5.05 -4.40
C LEU A 121 -12.06 3.62 -4.18
N ALA A 122 -10.74 3.46 -4.08
CA ALA A 122 -10.11 2.18 -3.80
C ALA A 122 -10.51 1.65 -2.43
N ALA A 123 -10.60 2.50 -1.41
CA ALA A 123 -11.09 2.11 -0.09
C ALA A 123 -12.55 1.61 -0.16
N TYR A 124 -13.45 2.34 -0.81
CA TYR A 124 -14.83 1.89 -0.95
C TYR A 124 -14.94 0.53 -1.67
N ILE A 125 -14.23 0.36 -2.80
CA ILE A 125 -14.32 -0.88 -3.58
C ILE A 125 -13.61 -2.04 -2.87
N LEU A 126 -12.34 -1.89 -2.51
CA LEU A 126 -11.52 -3.00 -1.99
C LEU A 126 -11.83 -3.29 -0.52
N ASN A 127 -12.04 -2.26 0.30
CA ASN A 127 -12.33 -2.44 1.72
C ASN A 127 -13.82 -2.75 1.93
N VAL A 128 -14.72 -1.83 1.59
CA VAL A 128 -16.15 -2.00 1.93
C VAL A 128 -16.80 -3.08 1.08
N ARG A 129 -16.71 -2.97 -0.26
CA ARG A 129 -17.45 -3.87 -1.15
C ARG A 129 -16.85 -5.26 -1.27
N ILE A 130 -15.52 -5.40 -1.26
CA ILE A 130 -14.86 -6.69 -1.42
C ILE A 130 -14.52 -7.31 -0.06
N THR A 131 -13.71 -6.64 0.77
CA THR A 131 -13.25 -7.21 2.03
C THR A 131 -14.40 -7.43 3.02
N GLY A 132 -15.26 -6.42 3.19
CA GLY A 132 -16.45 -6.54 4.05
C GLY A 132 -17.38 -7.67 3.61
N HIS A 133 -17.73 -7.73 2.32
CA HIS A 133 -18.61 -8.78 1.80
C HIS A 133 -18.02 -10.20 1.92
N LEU A 134 -16.72 -10.36 1.65
CA LEU A 134 -16.05 -11.66 1.80
C LEU A 134 -15.98 -12.10 3.27
N TYR A 135 -15.70 -11.17 4.18
CA TYR A 135 -15.71 -11.41 5.61
C TYR A 135 -17.10 -11.83 6.09
N ASP A 136 -18.15 -11.08 5.70
CA ASP A 136 -19.53 -11.37 6.09
C ASP A 136 -19.99 -12.73 5.58
N ARG A 137 -19.66 -13.06 4.33
CA ARG A 137 -19.96 -14.36 3.74
C ARG A 137 -19.34 -15.52 4.53
N GLU A 138 -18.11 -15.37 4.99
CA GLU A 138 -17.42 -16.41 5.75
C GLU A 138 -17.93 -16.49 7.19
N ALA A 139 -18.21 -15.35 7.83
CA ALA A 139 -18.84 -15.33 9.15
C ALA A 139 -20.23 -16.00 9.13
N MET A 140 -21.07 -15.73 8.13
CA MET A 140 -22.38 -16.39 8.01
C MET A 140 -22.24 -17.92 7.89
N LYS A 141 -21.25 -18.40 7.14
CA LYS A 141 -20.96 -19.85 7.04
C LYS A 141 -20.54 -20.44 8.38
N GLN A 142 -19.68 -19.74 9.14
CA GLN A 142 -19.24 -20.19 10.46
C GLN A 142 -20.40 -20.20 11.47
N MET A 143 -21.30 -19.22 11.41
CA MET A 143 -22.50 -19.19 12.26
C MET A 143 -23.47 -20.32 11.94
N ALA A 144 -23.75 -20.55 10.65
CA ALA A 144 -24.60 -21.65 10.21
C ALA A 144 -24.04 -23.02 10.63
N ALA A 145 -22.72 -23.22 10.51
CA ALA A 145 -22.05 -24.44 10.96
C ALA A 145 -22.15 -24.67 12.48
N LYS A 146 -22.31 -23.60 13.27
CA LYS A 146 -22.53 -23.66 14.73
C LYS A 146 -24.02 -23.75 15.11
N GLY A 147 -24.93 -23.79 14.12
CA GLY A 147 -26.38 -23.78 14.36
C GLY A 147 -26.90 -22.46 14.95
N LEU A 148 -26.14 -21.37 14.84
CA LEU A 148 -26.52 -20.07 15.38
C LEU A 148 -27.26 -19.25 14.31
N VAL A 149 -28.40 -18.69 14.68
CA VAL A 149 -29.14 -17.73 13.85
C VAL A 149 -28.74 -16.32 14.25
N ARG A 150 -28.39 -15.48 13.27
CA ARG A 150 -28.06 -14.07 13.51
C ARG A 150 -29.26 -13.36 14.14
N LYS A 151 -29.08 -12.76 15.31
CA LYS A 151 -30.06 -11.82 15.87
C LYS A 151 -29.86 -10.44 15.25
N GLU A 152 -30.95 -9.73 14.98
CA GLU A 152 -30.88 -8.34 14.53
C GLU A 152 -30.13 -7.49 15.58
N GLY A 153 -29.15 -6.71 15.12
CA GLY A 153 -28.30 -5.89 15.99
C GLY A 153 -27.02 -6.56 16.49
N GLU A 154 -26.81 -7.87 16.26
CA GLU A 154 -25.53 -8.51 16.58
C GLU A 154 -24.49 -8.31 15.46
N ASP A 155 -23.27 -7.97 15.87
CA ASP A 155 -22.09 -7.89 15.00
C ASP A 155 -21.71 -9.27 14.49
N LEU A 156 -21.46 -9.36 13.18
CA LEU A 156 -21.02 -10.59 12.56
C LEU A 156 -19.53 -10.81 12.86
N THR A 157 -19.20 -11.92 13.52
CA THR A 157 -17.81 -12.24 13.89
C THR A 157 -17.30 -13.44 13.10
N CYS A 158 -16.16 -13.26 12.42
CA CYS A 158 -15.46 -14.31 11.70
C CYS A 158 -14.15 -14.62 12.41
N ILE A 159 -13.85 -15.90 12.63
CA ILE A 159 -12.61 -16.34 13.28
C ILE A 159 -11.75 -17.14 12.29
N GLY A 160 -10.46 -16.87 12.30
CA GLY A 160 -9.44 -17.55 11.51
C GLY A 160 -9.01 -16.78 10.25
N VAL A 161 -7.96 -17.32 9.62
CA VAL A 161 -7.30 -16.72 8.45
C VAL A 161 -8.25 -16.63 7.24
N GLN A 162 -9.21 -17.55 7.14
CA GLN A 162 -10.10 -17.65 5.98
C GLN A 162 -11.02 -16.45 5.81
N CYS A 163 -11.30 -15.73 6.89
CA CYS A 163 -12.07 -14.49 6.90
C CYS A 163 -11.48 -13.41 6.01
N TYR A 164 -10.14 -13.37 5.89
CA TYR A 164 -9.43 -12.34 5.13
C TYR A 164 -8.55 -12.89 4.01
N LYS A 165 -8.30 -14.20 3.95
CA LYS A 165 -7.41 -14.82 2.95
C LYS A 165 -7.74 -14.39 1.52
N MET A 166 -8.99 -14.53 1.09
CA MET A 166 -9.41 -14.16 -0.26
C MET A 166 -9.28 -12.66 -0.53
N ALA A 167 -9.60 -11.82 0.46
CA ALA A 167 -9.44 -10.38 0.34
C ALA A 167 -7.97 -9.98 0.13
N PHE A 168 -7.05 -10.55 0.92
CA PHE A 168 -5.61 -10.29 0.76
C PHE A 168 -5.03 -10.83 -0.55
N LEU A 169 -5.54 -11.96 -1.07
CA LEU A 169 -5.16 -12.45 -2.40
C LEU A 169 -5.61 -11.48 -3.51
N ILE A 170 -6.84 -10.95 -3.41
CA ILE A 170 -7.33 -9.92 -4.34
C ILE A 170 -6.49 -8.65 -4.24
N MET A 171 -6.18 -8.18 -3.03
CA MET A 171 -5.30 -7.01 -2.83
C MET A 171 -3.91 -7.23 -3.40
N THR A 172 -3.36 -8.44 -3.28
CA THR A 172 -2.08 -8.82 -3.90
C THR A 172 -2.19 -8.74 -5.43
N GLY A 173 -3.26 -9.26 -6.02
CA GLY A 173 -3.53 -9.16 -7.46
C GLY A 173 -3.62 -7.71 -7.95
N THR A 174 -4.38 -6.86 -7.25
CA THR A 174 -4.48 -5.42 -7.54
C THR A 174 -3.12 -4.72 -7.43
N THR A 175 -2.33 -5.07 -6.41
CA THR A 175 -0.97 -4.53 -6.23
C THR A 175 -0.06 -4.95 -7.39
N MET A 176 -0.20 -6.19 -7.87
CA MET A 176 0.56 -6.68 -9.02
C MET A 176 0.19 -5.96 -10.33
N ILE A 177 -1.08 -5.61 -10.53
CA ILE A 177 -1.49 -4.72 -11.63
C ILE A 177 -0.78 -3.37 -11.50
N GLY A 178 -0.70 -2.83 -10.28
CA GLY A 178 0.10 -1.64 -9.98
C GLY A 178 1.58 -1.80 -10.36
N CYS A 179 2.20 -2.95 -10.06
CA CYS A 179 3.56 -3.26 -10.49
C CYS A 179 3.70 -3.21 -12.02
N ILE A 180 2.77 -3.80 -12.76
CA ILE A 180 2.78 -3.81 -14.23
C ILE A 180 2.69 -2.37 -14.77
N VAL A 181 1.76 -1.56 -14.26
CA VAL A 181 1.63 -0.15 -14.64
C VAL A 181 2.91 0.62 -14.34
N SER A 182 3.52 0.38 -13.17
CA SER A 182 4.79 1.00 -12.79
C SER A 182 5.94 0.57 -13.71
N CYS A 183 6.03 -0.71 -14.08
CA CYS A 183 7.01 -1.22 -15.06
C CYS A 183 6.83 -0.55 -16.44
N ILE A 184 5.60 -0.40 -16.92
CA ILE A 184 5.32 0.34 -18.16
C ILE A 184 5.83 1.78 -18.03
N MET A 185 5.64 2.41 -16.88
CA MET A 185 6.13 3.77 -16.63
C MET A 185 7.66 3.83 -16.62
N VAL A 186 8.36 2.83 -16.07
CA VAL A 186 9.83 2.70 -16.15
C VAL A 186 10.29 2.69 -17.61
N ILE A 187 9.65 1.88 -18.45
CA ILE A 187 10.01 1.76 -19.88
C ILE A 187 9.78 3.10 -20.60
N ARG A 188 8.64 3.75 -20.35
CA ARG A 188 8.27 5.04 -20.95
C ARG A 188 9.20 6.19 -20.54
N THR A 189 9.65 6.18 -19.29
CA THR A 189 10.49 7.24 -18.70
C THR A 189 11.98 6.94 -18.79
N ARG A 190 12.38 5.78 -19.34
CA ARG A 190 13.78 5.36 -19.43
C ARG A 190 14.67 6.42 -20.07
N LYS A 191 14.25 7.00 -21.21
CA LYS A 191 15.02 8.05 -21.91
C LYS A 191 15.19 9.31 -21.06
N PHE A 192 14.17 9.68 -20.29
CA PHE A 192 14.21 10.81 -19.37
C PHE A 192 15.22 10.57 -18.25
N TYR A 193 15.15 9.39 -17.60
CA TYR A 193 16.03 9.05 -16.48
C TYR A 193 17.49 8.74 -16.88
N THR A 194 17.75 8.32 -18.12
CA THR A 194 19.12 8.13 -18.63
C THR A 194 19.82 9.44 -19.00
N GLY A 195 19.06 10.50 -19.28
CA GLY A 195 19.59 11.83 -19.58
C GLY A 195 20.20 12.50 -18.35
N ASP A 196 20.87 13.63 -18.54
CA ASP A 196 21.42 14.42 -17.43
C ASP A 196 20.32 15.29 -16.80
N ILE A 197 19.49 14.66 -15.97
CA ILE A 197 18.32 15.29 -15.32
C ILE A 197 18.73 16.57 -14.58
N TYR A 198 19.88 16.53 -13.88
CA TYR A 198 20.39 17.68 -13.14
C TYR A 198 20.88 18.82 -14.04
N LYS A 199 21.33 18.55 -15.27
CA LYS A 199 21.65 19.60 -16.24
C LYS A 199 20.39 20.33 -16.69
N LYS A 200 19.31 19.58 -16.97
CA LYS A 200 18.02 20.14 -17.40
C LYS A 200 17.37 21.03 -16.33
N TYR A 201 17.41 20.62 -15.05
CA TYR A 201 16.92 21.46 -13.95
C TYR A 201 17.76 22.72 -13.73
N ARG A 202 19.09 22.64 -13.92
CA ARG A 202 19.98 23.81 -13.84
C ARG A 202 19.73 24.80 -14.96
N GLU A 203 19.49 24.31 -16.17
CA GLU A 203 19.16 25.13 -17.34
C GLU A 203 17.79 25.81 -17.19
N GLN A 204 16.77 25.11 -16.67
CA GLN A 204 15.45 25.70 -16.38
C GLN A 204 15.52 26.79 -15.29
N GLY A 205 16.21 26.54 -14.18
CA GLY A 205 16.38 27.55 -13.12
C GLY A 205 17.24 28.76 -13.52
N ASN A 206 18.00 28.65 -14.60
CA ASN A 206 18.75 29.76 -15.20
C ASN A 206 17.95 30.52 -16.26
N LEU A 207 16.93 29.90 -16.88
CA LEU A 207 16.00 30.53 -17.83
C LEU A 207 14.89 31.34 -17.14
N GLU A 208 14.60 31.03 -15.87
CA GLU A 208 13.62 31.73 -15.03
C GLU A 208 14.23 32.88 -14.19
N ARG A 209 15.54 33.14 -14.31
CA ARG A 209 16.22 34.33 -13.78
C ARG A 209 16.43 35.37 -14.86
#